data_AF-A0A8S1ALN0-F1
#
_entry.id   AF-A0A8S1ALN0-F1
#
_cell.length_a   1.000
_cell.length_b   1.000
_cell.length_c   1.000
_cell.angle_alpha   90.00
_cell.angle_beta   90.00
_cell.angle_gamma   90.00
#
_symmetry.space_group_name_H-M   'P 1'
#
loop_
_entity.id
_entity.type
_entity.pdbx_description
1 polymer ?
#
loop_
_entity_poly.entity_id
_entity_poly.type
_entity_poly.pdbx_seq_one_letter_code
_entity_poly.pdbx_strand_id
1 'polypeptide(L)' 'MLADGEVVGDGSWNLTIYVTDLNEKRTMVVKGDMHIGGVMLKLTESFGILNKEATSNNNIKVIMCGDLITK' A
#
# COMPACT_ATOMS: atom_id res chain seq x y z
N MET A 1 17.90 -7.20 4.30
CA MET A 1 18.27 -7.49 5.71
C MET A 1 18.56 -8.97 5.77
N LEU A 2 19.70 -9.40 6.31
CA LEU A 2 20.03 -10.82 6.42
C LEU A 2 19.40 -11.35 7.70
N ALA A 3 18.47 -12.30 7.58
CA ALA A 3 18.09 -13.18 8.67
C ALA A 3 18.58 -14.58 8.28
N ASP A 4 19.49 -15.13 9.08
CA ASP A 4 19.92 -16.53 9.03
C ASP A 4 20.63 -17.01 7.73
N GLY A 5 21.29 -16.12 7.00
CA GLY A 5 22.15 -16.50 5.86
C GLY A 5 21.40 -16.82 4.56
N GLU A 6 20.07 -16.79 4.55
CA GLU A 6 19.25 -16.84 3.35
C GLU A 6 18.96 -15.39 2.88
N VAL A 7 18.98 -15.14 1.56
CA VAL A 7 18.57 -13.83 1.02
C VAL A 7 17.05 -13.72 1.18
N VAL A 8 16.62 -13.19 2.32
CA VAL A 8 15.20 -12.94 2.66
C VAL A 8 14.65 -11.81 1.79
N GLY A 9 14.41 -12.11 0.51
CA GLY A 9 13.87 -11.21 -0.50
C GLY A 9 14.61 -9.89 -0.66
N ASP A 10 14.13 -9.05 -1.57
CA ASP A 10 14.59 -7.65 -1.69
C ASP A 10 13.93 -6.73 -0.63
N GLY A 11 13.35 -7.31 0.43
CA GLY A 11 12.57 -6.59 1.42
C GLY A 11 11.18 -6.17 0.93
N SER A 12 10.66 -6.78 -0.13
CA SER A 12 9.32 -6.51 -0.66
C SER A 12 8.20 -7.21 0.12
N TRP A 13 7.14 -6.50 0.44
CA TRP A 13 5.96 -6.98 1.17
C TRP A 13 4.70 -6.80 0.32
N ASN A 14 3.72 -7.70 0.45
CA ASN A 14 2.39 -7.51 -0.10
C ASN A 14 1.58 -6.69 0.90
N LEU A 15 1.27 -5.44 0.55
CA LEU A 15 0.42 -4.59 1.36
C LEU A 15 -1.01 -4.62 0.82
N THR A 16 -1.94 -5.14 1.62
CA THR A 16 -3.37 -5.08 1.34
C THR A 16 -3.99 -3.90 2.07
N ILE A 17 -4.62 -3.01 1.30
CA ILE A 17 -5.26 -1.79 1.77
C ILE A 17 -6.75 -1.90 1.49
N TYR A 18 -7.55 -1.71 2.54
CA TYR A 18 -8.99 -1.64 2.47
C TYR A 18 -9.45 -0.20 2.70
N VAL A 19 -10.05 0.39 1.67
CA VAL A 19 -10.59 1.76 1.72
C VAL A 19 -12.05 1.66 2.12
N THR A 20 -12.36 2.04 3.36
CA THR A 20 -13.70 1.79 3.93
C THR A 20 -14.77 2.63 3.24
N ASP A 21 -14.41 3.85 2.84
CA ASP A 21 -15.36 4.79 2.21
C ASP A 21 -15.74 4.37 0.78
N LEU A 22 -14.89 3.57 0.14
CA LEU A 22 -15.12 3.00 -1.20
C LEU A 22 -15.53 1.52 -1.14
N ASN A 23 -15.48 0.89 0.05
CA ASN A 23 -15.70 -0.55 0.24
C ASN A 23 -14.84 -1.42 -0.71
N GLU A 24 -13.65 -0.92 -1.07
CA GLU A 24 -12.74 -1.54 -2.04
C GLU A 24 -11.44 -1.99 -1.38
N LYS A 25 -10.89 -3.12 -1.88
CA LYS A 25 -9.60 -3.66 -1.45
C LYS A 25 -8.58 -3.58 -2.58
N ARG A 26 -7.34 -3.20 -2.26
CA ARG A 26 -6.20 -3.17 -3.19
C ARG A 26 -5.01 -3.86 -2.56
N THR A 27 -4.35 -4.74 -3.30
CA THR A 27 -3.09 -5.36 -2.89
C THR A 27 -1.99 -4.87 -3.80
N MET A 28 -0.88 -4.44 -3.19
CA MET A 28 0.25 -3.87 -3.91
C MET A 28 1.56 -4.31 -3.29
N VAL A 29 2.55 -4.57 -4.14
CA VAL A 29 3.92 -4.82 -3.69
C VAL A 29 4.54 -3.49 -3.30
N VAL A 30 5.01 -3.41 -2.06
CA VAL A 30 5.77 -2.30 -1.50
C VAL A 30 7.13 -2.81 -1.04
N LYS A 31 8.12 -1.95 -0.97
CA LYS A 31 9.41 -2.28 -0.35
C LYS A 31 9.45 -1.73 1.07
N GLY A 32 10.22 -2.37 1.95
CA GLY A 32 10.36 -1.95 3.35
C GLY A 32 10.93 -0.54 3.54
N ASP A 33 11.58 0.04 2.54
CA ASP A 33 12.11 1.41 2.53
C ASP A 33 11.10 2.46 1.98
N MET A 34 9.93 2.03 1.48
CA MET A 34 8.93 2.94 0.93
C MET A 34 8.21 3.73 2.03
N HIS A 35 8.27 5.06 1.97
CA HIS A 35 7.56 5.93 2.89
C HIS A 35 6.03 5.87 2.71
N ILE A 36 5.29 6.12 3.79
CA ILE A 36 3.82 6.10 3.79
C ILE A 36 3.19 7.04 2.74
N GLY A 37 3.82 8.20 2.49
CA GLY A 37 3.38 9.12 1.46
C GLY A 37 3.46 8.53 0.05
N GLY A 38 4.52 7.77 -0.24
CA GLY A 38 4.66 7.06 -1.53
C GLY A 38 3.62 5.95 -1.71
N VAL A 39 3.31 5.23 -0.63
CA VAL A 39 2.23 4.23 -0.62
C VAL A 39 0.88 4.90 -0.92
N MET A 40 0.59 6.05 -0.32
CA MET A 40 -0.65 6.79 -0.51
C MET A 40 -0.83 7.30 -1.95
N LEU A 41 0.25 7.78 -2.58
CA LEU A 41 0.23 8.21 -3.98
C LEU A 41 -0.09 7.05 -4.91
N LYS A 42 0.62 5.92 -4.75
CA LYS A 42 0.41 4.72 -5.57
C LYS A 42 -0.97 4.10 -5.34
N LEU A 43 -1.51 4.19 -4.13
CA LEU A 43 -2.91 3.83 -3.83
C LEU A 43 -3.88 4.74 -4.61
N THR A 44 -3.67 6.05 -4.56
CA THR A 44 -4.54 7.04 -5.24
C THR A 44 -4.51 6.88 -6.77
N GLU A 45 -3.33 6.63 -7.33
CA GLU A 45 -3.12 6.27 -8.74
C GLU A 45 -3.88 5.00 -9.13
N SER A 46 -3.88 3.96 -8.28
CA SER A 46 -4.60 2.71 -8.53
C SER A 46 -6.11 2.88 -8.65
N PHE A 47 -6.70 3.92 -8.03
CA PHE A 47 -8.12 4.23 -8.17
C PHE A 47 -8.41 5.20 -9.30
N GLY A 48 -7.39 5.76 -9.97
CA GLY A 48 -7.56 6.75 -11.03
C GLY A 48 -8.15 8.09 -10.56
N ILE A 49 -8.06 8.41 -9.26
CA ILE A 49 -8.75 9.56 -8.64
C ILE A 49 -8.06 10.91 -8.95
N LEU A 50 -6.94 10.91 -9.67
CA LEU A 50 -6.12 12.11 -9.91
C LEU A 50 -6.80 13.26 -10.69
N ASN A 51 -8.06 13.12 -11.16
CA ASN A 51 -8.75 14.16 -11.92
C ASN A 51 -10.28 14.27 -11.72
N LYS A 52 -10.85 13.78 -10.60
CA LYS A 52 -12.25 14.06 -10.29
C LYS A 52 -12.38 14.90 -9.05
N GLU A 53 -13.16 15.97 -9.19
CA GLU A 53 -13.45 17.01 -8.21
C GLU A 53 -13.42 16.47 -6.78
N ALA A 54 -12.55 17.07 -5.98
CA ALA A 54 -12.25 16.66 -4.62
C ALA A 54 -13.55 16.36 -3.86
N THR A 55 -13.68 15.11 -3.42
CA THR A 55 -14.72 14.72 -2.47
C THR A 55 -14.57 15.62 -1.24
N SER A 56 -15.65 16.27 -0.77
CA SER A 56 -15.60 17.32 0.27
C SER A 56 -15.10 16.85 1.65
N ASN A 57 -14.66 15.60 1.76
CA ASN A 57 -14.22 14.95 2.98
C ASN A 57 -12.75 14.55 2.81
N ASN A 58 -11.84 15.36 3.34
CA ASN A 58 -10.39 15.14 3.28
C ASN A 58 -9.89 13.98 4.17
N ASN A 59 -10.79 13.31 4.87
CA ASN A 59 -10.48 12.23 5.79
C ASN A 59 -10.95 10.90 5.21
N ILE A 60 -10.10 10.25 4.42
CA ILE A 60 -10.33 8.88 3.93
C ILE A 60 -9.85 7.90 4.99
N LYS A 61 -10.73 6.96 5.38
CA LYS A 61 -10.38 5.89 6.32
C LYS A 61 -9.84 4.67 5.57
N VAL A 62 -8.66 4.22 5.96
CA VAL A 62 -7.98 3.05 5.39
C VAL A 62 -7.55 2.08 6.47
N ILE A 63 -7.70 0.79 6.20
CA ILE A 63 -7.18 -0.30 7.02
C ILE A 63 -6.11 -1.03 6.21
N MET A 64 -4.90 -1.16 6.75
CA MET A 64 -3.76 -1.74 6.05
C MET A 64 -3.24 -2.97 6.79
N CYS A 65 -3.01 -4.06 6.06
CA CYS A 65 -2.41 -5.30 6.55
C CYS A 65 -1.33 -5.76 5.57
N GLY A 66 -0.19 -6.23 6.07
CA GLY A 66 0.96 -6.59 5.24
C GLY A 66 1.51 -7.97 5.57
N ASP A 67 1.85 -8.73 4.53
CA ASP A 67 2.53 -10.01 4.61
C ASP A 67 3.91 -9.93 3.94
N LEU A 68 4.93 -10.47 4.60
CA LEU A 68 6.29 -10.55 4.06
C LEU A 68 6.30 -11.45 2.81
N ILE A 69 6.90 -11.00 1.71
CA ILE A 69 7.12 -11.88 0.55
C ILE A 69 8.39 -12.67 0.81
N THR A 70 8.26 -13.81 1.49
CA THR A 70 9.31 -14.83 1.55
C THR A 70 9.27 -15.62 0.24
N LYS A 71 10.04 -15.20 -0.75
CA LYS A 71 10.40 -16.05 -1.89
C LYS A 71 11.73 -16.73 -1.62
#